data_AF-A0A3R8RSJ2-F1
#
_entry.id   AF-A0A3R8RSJ2-F1
#
_cell.length_a   1.000
_cell.length_b   1.000
_cell.length_c   1.000
_cell.angle_alpha   90.00
_cell.angle_beta   90.00
_cell.angle_gamma   90.00
#
_symmetry.space_group_name_H-M   'P 1'
#
loop_
_entity.id
_entity.type
_entity.pdbx_description
1 polymer ?
#
loop_
_entity_poly.entity_id
_entity_poly.type
_entity_poly.pdbx_seq_one_letter_code
_entity_poly.pdbx_strand_id
1 'polypeptide(L)'
;MTWPGEDAPVTSDFVRSYVITGGRRLPSDDDLALHTLVCLAPDRTLPLGAGPEVRAIWELCSGGYLSVAEVAGHLGLPVGVARLLLSDLFEQGHLLRRAEPAPAQHVPRAILEKVLHGLETLNIG
;
A
#
# COMPACT_ATOMS: atom_id res chain seq x y z
N MET A 1 -40.74 -8.45 -23.22
CA MET A 1 -39.66 -9.45 -23.26
C MET A 1 -38.73 -9.15 -22.10
N THR A 2 -38.94 -9.78 -20.95
CA THR A 2 -38.19 -9.57 -19.71
C THR A 2 -37.25 -10.76 -19.51
N TRP A 3 -35.95 -10.48 -19.48
CA TRP A 3 -34.92 -11.46 -19.14
C TRP A 3 -34.88 -11.65 -17.62
N PRO A 4 -35.01 -12.88 -17.08
CA PRO A 4 -34.83 -13.14 -15.67
C PRO A 4 -33.38 -13.58 -15.38
N GLY A 5 -32.78 -13.05 -14.33
CA GLY A 5 -31.51 -13.53 -13.77
C GLY A 5 -30.41 -12.49 -13.85
N GLU A 6 -30.16 -11.82 -12.73
CA GLU A 6 -29.04 -12.19 -11.84
C GLU A 6 -29.18 -11.37 -10.55
N ASP A 7 -29.95 -11.85 -9.57
CA ASP A 7 -29.81 -11.39 -8.19
C ASP A 7 -28.50 -11.98 -7.65
N ALA A 8 -27.38 -11.42 -8.11
CA ALA A 8 -26.09 -11.70 -7.49
C ALA A 8 -26.20 -11.26 -6.03
N PRO A 9 -25.94 -12.14 -5.04
CA PRO A 9 -25.94 -11.73 -3.65
C PRO A 9 -24.84 -10.67 -3.50
N VAL A 10 -25.26 -9.42 -3.36
CA VAL A 10 -24.39 -8.33 -2.95
C VAL A 10 -23.86 -8.75 -1.59
N THR A 11 -22.64 -9.27 -1.56
CA THR A 11 -22.00 -9.74 -0.34
C THR A 11 -22.00 -8.59 0.63
N SER A 12 -22.76 -8.77 1.71
CA SER A 12 -23.09 -7.76 2.71
C SER A 12 -21.91 -7.45 3.65
N ASP A 13 -20.68 -7.49 3.13
CA ASP A 13 -19.46 -7.24 3.92
C ASP A 13 -18.72 -5.96 3.49
N PHE A 14 -19.29 -5.21 2.53
CA PHE A 14 -19.04 -3.78 2.39
C PHE A 14 -19.72 -3.00 3.53
N VAL A 15 -19.42 -3.36 4.77
CA VAL A 15 -19.70 -2.50 5.92
C VAL A 15 -19.04 -1.15 5.59
N ARG A 16 -19.89 -0.13 5.43
CA ARG A 16 -19.58 1.22 4.94
C ARG A 16 -18.20 1.72 5.38
N SER A 17 -17.23 1.65 4.48
CA SER A 17 -15.92 2.31 4.60
C SER A 17 -16.04 3.84 4.79
N TYR A 18 -17.24 4.41 4.62
CA TYR A 18 -17.58 5.80 4.94
C TYR A 18 -17.59 6.14 6.44
N VAL A 19 -17.72 5.16 7.35
CA VAL A 19 -17.81 5.43 8.80
C VAL A 19 -16.43 5.61 9.44
N ILE A 20 -15.38 5.04 8.85
CA ILE A 20 -14.01 5.09 9.38
C ILE A 20 -13.27 6.40 9.06
N THR A 21 -13.65 7.14 8.02
CA THR A 21 -12.92 8.37 7.64
C THR A 21 -13.43 9.64 8.33
N GLY A 22 -14.55 9.59 9.06
CA GLY A 22 -15.11 10.76 9.76
C GLY A 22 -15.42 11.97 8.85
N GLY A 23 -15.63 11.74 7.54
CA GLY A 23 -15.80 12.80 6.53
C GLY A 23 -14.52 13.27 5.85
N ARG A 24 -13.36 12.69 6.18
CA ARG A 24 -12.10 12.96 5.46
C ARG A 24 -12.13 12.35 4.06
N ARG A 25 -11.61 13.11 3.10
CA ARG A 25 -11.38 12.67 1.72
C ARG A 25 -10.31 11.58 1.73
N LEU A 26 -10.59 10.47 1.04
CA LEU A 26 -9.60 9.40 0.85
C LEU A 26 -8.44 9.94 -0.02
N PRO A 27 -7.17 9.69 0.36
CA PRO A 27 -6.02 10.09 -0.44
C PRO A 27 -6.04 9.45 -1.82
N SER A 28 -5.71 10.24 -2.83
CA SER A 28 -5.56 9.81 -4.21
C SER A 28 -4.23 9.09 -4.44
N ASP A 29 -4.01 8.57 -5.64
CA ASP A 29 -2.74 7.91 -5.98
C ASP A 29 -1.57 8.89 -6.00
N ASP A 30 -1.84 10.15 -6.36
CA ASP A 30 -0.85 11.24 -6.36
C ASP A 30 -0.40 11.62 -4.94
N ASP A 31 -1.23 11.37 -3.92
CA ASP A 31 -0.89 11.68 -2.52
C ASP A 31 0.03 10.62 -1.90
N LEU A 32 -0.24 9.35 -2.24
CA LEU A 32 0.52 8.20 -1.76
C LEU A 32 0.31 7.00 -2.70
N ALA A 33 1.23 6.82 -3.64
CA ALA A 33 1.14 5.79 -4.67
C ALA A 33 1.21 4.37 -4.07
N LEU A 34 0.61 3.39 -4.75
CA LEU A 34 0.60 1.99 -4.28
C LEU A 34 2.00 1.39 -4.07
N HIS A 35 2.96 1.80 -4.88
CA HIS A 35 4.33 1.32 -4.85
C HIS A 35 5.22 2.09 -3.86
N THR A 36 4.71 3.15 -3.23
CA THR A 36 5.48 3.93 -2.26
C THR A 36 5.82 3.05 -1.05
N LEU A 37 7.11 2.97 -0.74
CA LEU A 37 7.61 2.22 0.41
C LEU A 37 7.54 3.06 1.68
N VAL A 38 6.99 2.49 2.74
CA VAL A 38 6.87 3.09 4.07
C VAL A 38 7.50 2.19 5.13
N CYS A 39 8.04 2.78 6.19
CA CYS A 39 8.51 2.07 7.38
C CYS A 39 8.30 2.91 8.64
N LEU A 40 8.42 2.31 9.83
CA LEU A 40 8.45 3.08 11.08
C LEU A 40 9.67 4.01 11.11
N ALA A 41 9.43 5.25 11.55
CA ALA A 41 10.52 6.16 11.88
C ALA A 41 11.29 5.62 13.11
N PRO A 42 12.61 5.85 13.17
CA PRO A 42 13.43 5.39 14.28
C PRO A 42 12.98 6.03 15.60
N ASP A 43 13.16 5.29 16.70
CA ASP A 43 12.88 5.73 18.06
C ASP A 43 11.44 6.20 18.31
N ARG A 44 10.48 5.71 17.52
CA ARG A 44 9.05 5.97 17.74
C ARG A 44 8.39 4.86 18.53
N THR A 45 7.36 5.23 19.29
CA THR A 45 6.49 4.33 20.04
C THR A 45 5.07 4.43 19.54
N LEU A 46 4.32 3.33 19.68
CA LEU A 46 2.93 3.27 19.24
C LEU A 46 2.11 4.38 19.95
N PRO A 47 1.30 5.16 19.22
CA PRO A 47 0.49 6.22 19.80
C PRO A 47 -0.43 5.69 20.91
N LEU A 48 -0.54 6.45 22.00
CA LEU A 48 -1.48 6.13 23.08
C LEU A 48 -2.90 6.16 22.53
N GLY A 49 -3.67 5.10 22.78
CA GLY A 49 -5.03 4.97 22.25
C GLY A 49 -5.10 4.58 20.77
N ALA A 50 -4.00 4.12 20.16
CA ALA A 50 -4.04 3.58 18.80
C ALA A 50 -5.10 2.48 18.66
N GLY A 51 -5.97 2.66 17.67
CA GLY A 51 -6.97 1.67 17.26
C GLY A 51 -6.32 0.39 16.70
N PRO A 52 -7.12 -0.67 16.49
CA PRO A 52 -6.61 -1.96 16.07
C PRO A 52 -5.90 -1.89 14.71
N GLU A 53 -6.40 -1.10 13.77
CA GLU A 53 -5.79 -0.94 12.43
C GLU A 53 -4.42 -0.27 12.52
N VAL A 54 -4.30 0.79 13.33
CA VAL A 54 -3.02 1.49 13.54
C VAL A 54 -2.00 0.58 14.22
N ARG A 55 -2.44 -0.24 15.20
CA ARG A 55 -1.56 -1.22 15.85
C ARG A 55 -1.09 -2.31 14.88
N ALA A 56 -1.98 -2.80 14.02
CA ALA A 56 -1.62 -3.79 13.02
C ALA A 56 -0.64 -3.23 11.98
N ILE A 57 -0.84 -1.98 11.52
CA ILE A 57 0.13 -1.27 10.67
C ILE A 57 1.48 -1.14 11.39
N TRP A 58 1.46 -0.79 12.67
CA TRP A 58 2.68 -0.63 13.46
C TRP A 58 3.49 -1.93 13.56
N GLU A 59 2.84 -3.03 13.92
CA GLU A 59 3.48 -4.34 13.99
C GLU A 59 4.03 -4.76 12.62
N LEU A 60 3.24 -4.57 11.56
CA LEU A 60 3.62 -4.95 10.21
C LEU A 60 4.83 -4.15 9.69
N CYS A 61 4.84 -2.83 9.88
CA CYS A 61 5.92 -1.94 9.45
C CYS A 61 7.16 -1.99 10.36
N SER A 62 7.12 -2.71 11.48
CA SER A 62 8.28 -2.88 12.36
C SER A 62 9.37 -3.77 11.76
N GLY A 63 9.00 -4.63 10.80
CA GLY A 63 9.94 -5.52 10.10
C GLY A 63 10.77 -4.85 9.01
N GLY A 64 10.50 -3.60 8.65
CA GLY A 64 11.21 -2.87 7.60
C GLY A 64 10.29 -2.13 6.64
N TYR A 65 10.76 -1.93 5.41
CA TYR A 65 10.00 -1.23 4.38
C TYR A 65 8.96 -2.15 3.75
N LEU A 66 7.73 -1.64 3.62
CA LEU A 66 6.64 -2.26 2.88
C LEU A 66 5.97 -1.22 1.99
N SER A 67 5.48 -1.64 0.84
CA SER A 67 4.67 -0.79 -0.03
C SER A 67 3.26 -0.60 0.54
N VAL A 68 2.58 0.48 0.12
CA VAL A 68 1.17 0.69 0.47
C VAL A 68 0.30 -0.48 0.02
N ALA A 69 0.58 -1.05 -1.16
CA ALA A 69 -0.10 -2.23 -1.67
C ALA A 69 0.06 -3.44 -0.74
N GLU A 70 1.29 -3.69 -0.27
CA GLU A 70 1.57 -4.79 0.66
C GLU A 70 0.87 -4.57 2.01
N VAL A 71 0.93 -3.34 2.57
CA VAL A 71 0.21 -3.02 3.82
C VAL A 71 -1.29 -3.27 3.68
N ALA A 72 -1.91 -2.78 2.60
CA ALA A 72 -3.33 -2.99 2.33
C ALA A 72 -3.67 -4.49 2.18
N GLY A 73 -2.86 -5.22 1.42
CA GLY A 73 -3.04 -6.65 1.17
C GLY A 73 -2.88 -7.50 2.42
N HIS A 74 -1.84 -7.25 3.24
CA HIS A 74 -1.60 -7.98 4.48
C HIS A 74 -2.69 -7.76 5.52
N LEU A 75 -3.26 -6.55 5.58
CA LEU A 75 -4.27 -6.20 6.57
C LEU A 75 -5.71 -6.39 6.06
N GLY A 76 -5.89 -6.78 4.79
CA GLY A 76 -7.21 -6.92 4.16
C GLY A 76 -7.98 -5.60 4.08
N LEU A 77 -7.27 -4.46 4.12
CA LEU A 77 -7.89 -3.14 4.12
C LEU A 77 -8.12 -2.63 2.69
N PRO A 78 -9.23 -1.92 2.42
CA PRO A 78 -9.35 -1.17 1.18
C PRO A 78 -8.19 -0.19 1.03
N VAL A 79 -7.61 -0.11 -0.17
CA VAL A 79 -6.41 0.72 -0.44
C VAL A 79 -6.56 2.16 0.03
N GLY A 80 -7.72 2.78 -0.18
CA GLY A 80 -7.97 4.15 0.28
C GLY A 80 -7.90 4.30 1.80
N VAL A 81 -8.38 3.30 2.56
CA VAL A 81 -8.31 3.29 4.03
C VAL A 81 -6.87 3.11 4.49
N ALA A 82 -6.13 2.17 3.88
CA ALA A 82 -4.71 2.00 4.16
C ALA A 82 -3.93 3.30 3.90
N ARG A 83 -4.15 3.96 2.76
CA ARG A 83 -3.54 5.27 2.47
C ARG A 83 -3.88 6.31 3.51
N LEU A 84 -5.15 6.42 3.91
CA LEU A 84 -5.56 7.40 4.91
C LEU A 84 -4.79 7.22 6.22
N LEU A 85 -4.74 5.98 6.74
CA LEU A 85 -4.05 5.68 8.00
C LEU A 85 -2.54 5.88 7.89
N LEU A 86 -1.94 5.46 6.78
CA LEU A 86 -0.50 5.64 6.53
C LEU A 86 -0.14 7.13 6.39
N SER A 87 -0.97 7.91 5.71
CA SER A 87 -0.79 9.36 5.61
C SER A 87 -0.92 10.02 6.98
N ASP A 88 -1.93 9.68 7.78
CA ASP A 88 -2.08 10.22 9.14
C ASP A 88 -0.85 9.91 10.02
N LEU A 89 -0.33 8.68 9.99
CA LEU A 89 0.87 8.30 10.72
C LEU A 89 2.13 8.99 10.20
N PHE A 90 2.22 9.23 8.89
CA PHE A 90 3.32 9.97 8.30
C PHE A 90 3.31 11.45 8.73
N GLU A 91 2.15 12.11 8.67
CA GLU A 91 1.99 13.51 9.11
C GLU A 91 2.31 13.67 10.61
N GLN A 92 2.03 12.65 11.42
CA GLN A 92 2.42 12.59 12.83
C GLN A 92 3.91 12.28 13.07
N GLY A 93 4.66 11.96 12.02
CA GLY A 93 6.09 11.64 12.09
C GLY A 93 6.39 10.24 12.65
N HIS A 94 5.40 9.33 12.61
CA HIS A 94 5.56 7.93 13.01
C HIS A 94 6.09 7.05 11.88
N LEU A 95 5.82 7.43 10.62
CA LEU A 95 6.31 6.72 9.45
C LEU A 95 7.28 7.57 8.65
N LEU A 96 8.21 6.89 7.98
CA LEU A 96 9.03 7.45 6.91
C LEU A 96 8.53 6.89 5.57
N ARG A 97 8.51 7.74 4.55
CA ARG A 97 8.36 7.32 3.16
C ARG A 97 9.76 7.26 2.54
N ARG A 98 10.05 6.20 1.79
CA ARG A 98 11.27 6.17 0.97
C ARG A 98 11.12 7.20 -0.16
N ALA A 99 12.15 8.01 -0.34
CA ALA A 99 12.21 8.93 -1.47
C ALA A 99 12.10 8.17 -2.79
N GLU A 100 11.36 8.74 -3.74
CA GLU A 100 11.30 8.19 -5.09
C GLU A 100 12.70 8.12 -5.70
N PRO A 101 13.05 7.00 -6.34
CA PRO A 101 14.30 6.91 -7.07
C PRO A 101 14.30 7.95 -8.19
N ALA A 102 15.50 8.42 -8.55
CA ALA A 102 15.65 9.31 -9.70
C ALA A 102 15.00 8.68 -10.94
N PRO A 103 14.38 9.49 -11.82
CA PRO A 103 13.76 8.99 -13.03
C PRO A 103 14.72 8.09 -13.79
N ALA A 104 14.21 6.94 -14.25
CA ALA A 104 15.02 6.00 -15.01
C ALA A 104 15.59 6.70 -16.25
N GLN A 105 16.91 6.76 -16.34
CA GLN A 105 17.60 7.18 -17.55
C GLN A 105 17.25 6.23 -18.70
N HIS A 106 17.11 6.76 -19.91
CA HIS A 106 16.71 5.98 -21.08
C HIS A 106 17.77 4.93 -21.41
N VAL A 107 17.57 3.69 -20.93
CA VAL A 107 18.44 2.56 -21.21
C VAL A 107 18.09 1.99 -22.58
N PRO A 108 19.07 1.83 -23.50
CA PRO A 108 18.82 1.20 -24.78
C PRO A 108 18.27 -0.21 -24.60
N ARG A 109 17.21 -0.55 -25.34
CA ARG A 109 16.56 -1.87 -25.27
C ARG A 109 17.54 -3.03 -25.43
N ALA A 110 18.55 -2.89 -26.30
CA ALA A 110 19.59 -3.91 -26.51
C ALA A 110 20.37 -4.26 -25.22
N ILE A 111 20.49 -3.33 -24.26
CA ILE A 111 21.10 -3.60 -22.96
C ILE A 111 20.15 -4.41 -22.07
N LEU A 112 18.86 -4.06 -22.05
CA LEU A 112 17.86 -4.82 -21.28
C LEU A 112 17.75 -6.26 -21.80
N GLU A 113 17.79 -6.47 -23.12
CA GLU A 113 17.79 -7.81 -23.74
C GLU A 113 19.02 -8.63 -23.33
N LYS A 114 20.21 -8.00 -23.26
CA LYS A 114 21.43 -8.66 -22.76
C LYS A 114 21.33 -9.06 -21.29
N VAL A 115 20.77 -8.19 -20.45
CA VAL A 115 20.57 -8.50 -19.02
C VAL A 115 19.57 -9.64 -18.86
N LEU A 116 18.44 -9.60 -19.56
CA LEU A 116 17.43 -10.67 -19.53
C LEU A 116 18.05 -12.01 -19.93
N HIS A 117 18.75 -12.06 -21.06
CA HIS A 117 19.42 -13.27 -21.51
C HIS A 117 20.43 -13.78 -20.47
N GLY A 118 21.20 -12.87 -19.85
CA GLY A 118 22.10 -13.22 -18.75
C GLY A 118 21.37 -13.84 -17.56
N LEU A 119 20.27 -13.24 -17.10
CA LEU A 119 19.45 -13.77 -16.00
C LEU A 119 18.84 -15.14 -16.33
N GLU A 120 18.38 -15.34 -17.56
CA GLU A 120 17.86 -16.64 -18.02
C GLU A 120 18.94 -17.72 -18.02
N THR A 121 20.16 -17.39 -18.47
CA THR A 121 21.28 -18.35 -18.47
C THR A 121 21.80 -18.70 -17.07
N LEU A 122 21.62 -17.81 -16.08
CA LEU A 122 21.97 -18.03 -14.67
C LEU A 122 20.92 -18.85 -13.91
N ASN A 123 19.68 -18.91 -14.39
CA ASN A 123 18.57 -19.66 -13.78
C ASN A 123 18.52 -21.14 -14.24
N ILE A 124 19.56 -21.62 -14.93
CA ILE A 124 19.71 -23.01 -15.36
C ILE A 124 20.96 -23.56 -14.64
N GLY A 125 20.83 -23.84 -13.34
CA GLY A 125 21.86 -24.41 -12.49
C GLY A 125 21.26 -25.07 -11.25
#